data_AF-A0A0B4RBX5-F1
#
_entry.id   AF-A0A0B4RBX5-F1
#
_cell.length_a   1.000
_cell.length_b   1.000
_cell.length_c   1.000
_cell.angle_alpha   90.00
_cell.angle_beta   90.00
_cell.angle_gamma   90.00
#
_symmetry.space_group_name_H-M   'P 1'
#
loop_
_entity.id
_entity.type
_entity.pdbx_description
1 polymer ?
#
loop_
_entity_poly.entity_id
_entity_poly.type
_entity_poly.pdbx_seq_one_letter_code
_entity_poly.pdbx_strand_id
1 'polypeptide(L)'
;MSKIKITLEALKKRLDRNGLLEIQQEEGYLEKAEVLFNPPAAEKDLKKLPFNVPKDYEEFLRLHNGGLIFNHPEYGGGFELFTVDEVLEHRAIPGYDYPDNWYPIAYGYDGCYLIVTDKMVGNGYLYVMDTGYNFEDNMFIGMTFEDWLEKIIIAQGSKFWEWGFIIP
;
A
#
# COMPACT_ATOMS: atom_id res chain seq x y z
N MET A 1 -8.27 19.82 3.64
CA MET A 1 -7.49 18.70 4.21
C MET A 1 -7.33 17.68 3.10
N SER A 2 -6.15 17.08 2.92
CA SER A 2 -5.91 16.11 1.82
C SER A 2 -6.69 14.82 2.05
N LYS A 3 -6.93 14.06 0.96
CA LYS A 3 -7.64 12.78 1.02
C LYS A 3 -6.92 11.78 1.90
N ILE A 4 -5.59 11.67 1.79
CA ILE A 4 -4.74 10.86 2.69
C ILE A 4 -5.05 11.12 4.17
N LYS A 5 -5.05 12.39 4.60
CA LYS A 5 -5.29 12.75 6.01
C LYS A 5 -6.70 12.36 6.45
N ILE A 6 -7.72 12.69 5.65
CA ILE A 6 -9.11 12.38 5.97
C ILE A 6 -9.30 10.86 6.10
N THR A 7 -8.78 10.09 5.14
CA THR A 7 -8.86 8.63 5.12
C THR A 7 -8.17 8.00 6.33
N LEU A 8 -6.94 8.42 6.65
CA LEU A 8 -6.20 7.90 7.80
C LEU A 8 -6.84 8.29 9.15
N GLU A 9 -7.33 9.52 9.28
CA GLU A 9 -8.03 9.95 10.50
C GLU A 9 -9.33 9.17 10.72
N ALA A 10 -10.08 8.90 9.66
CA ALA A 10 -11.29 8.09 9.72
C ALA A 10 -10.98 6.64 10.10
N LEU A 11 -9.94 6.04 9.52
CA LEU A 11 -9.48 4.70 9.88
C LEU A 11 -9.06 4.63 11.36
N LYS A 12 -8.22 5.56 11.82
CA LYS A 12 -7.73 5.58 13.22
C LYS A 12 -8.84 5.71 14.24
N LYS A 13 -9.93 6.42 13.93
CA LYS A 13 -11.12 6.52 14.81
C LYS A 13 -11.87 5.21 14.99
N ARG A 14 -11.68 4.24 14.08
CA ARG A 14 -12.31 2.91 14.13
C ARG A 14 -11.46 1.87 14.86
N LEU A 15 -10.20 2.19 15.17
CA LEU A 15 -9.31 1.29 15.90
C LEU A 15 -9.67 1.26 17.38
N ASP A 16 -9.58 0.10 18.00
CA ASP A 16 -9.67 -0.03 19.45
C ASP A 16 -8.38 0.42 20.15
N ARG A 17 -8.38 0.33 21.48
CA ARG A 17 -7.22 0.74 22.32
C ARG A 17 -5.94 -0.06 22.06
N ASN A 18 -6.03 -1.21 21.40
CA ASN A 18 -4.91 -2.08 21.07
C ASN A 18 -4.47 -1.89 19.61
N GLY A 19 -5.10 -0.98 18.85
CA GLY A 19 -4.80 -0.79 17.42
C GLY A 19 -5.47 -1.83 16.52
N LEU A 20 -6.51 -2.53 17.02
CA LEU A 20 -7.24 -3.52 16.25
C LEU A 20 -8.48 -2.91 15.61
N LEU A 21 -8.75 -3.32 14.37
CA LEU A 21 -9.95 -3.00 13.62
C LEU A 21 -10.84 -4.24 13.53
N GLU A 22 -12.13 -4.11 13.82
CA GLU A 22 -13.11 -5.13 13.43
C GLU A 22 -13.38 -5.01 11.94
N ILE A 23 -13.19 -6.12 11.22
CA ILE A 23 -13.46 -6.22 9.80
C ILE A 23 -14.45 -7.34 9.52
N GLN A 24 -15.19 -7.20 8.43
CA GLN A 24 -16.04 -8.25 7.89
C GLN A 24 -15.40 -8.81 6.62
N GLN A 25 -15.12 -10.12 6.63
CA GLN A 25 -14.66 -10.90 5.49
C GLN A 25 -15.84 -11.48 4.70
N GLU A 26 -15.53 -12.36 3.73
CA GLU A 26 -16.52 -13.10 2.97
C GLU A 26 -17.52 -13.85 3.88
N GLU A 27 -18.71 -14.14 3.35
CA GLU A 27 -19.81 -14.83 4.08
C GLU A 27 -20.26 -14.16 5.39
N GLY A 28 -19.78 -12.95 5.69
CA GLY A 28 -20.11 -12.23 6.92
C GLY A 28 -19.25 -12.61 8.13
N TYR A 29 -18.15 -13.35 7.93
CA TYR A 29 -17.22 -13.64 9.02
C TYR A 29 -16.62 -12.35 9.59
N LEU A 30 -16.63 -12.22 10.91
CA LEU A 30 -16.07 -11.07 11.61
C LEU A 30 -14.72 -11.45 12.22
N GLU A 31 -13.72 -10.62 11.96
CA GLU A 31 -12.35 -10.82 12.43
C GLU A 31 -11.75 -9.52 12.96
N LYS A 32 -10.61 -9.65 13.65
CA LYS A 32 -9.79 -8.51 14.06
C LYS A 32 -8.56 -8.44 13.19
N ALA A 33 -8.22 -7.25 12.74
CA ALA A 33 -6.99 -6.98 12.00
C ALA A 33 -6.20 -5.85 12.65
N GLU A 34 -4.88 -6.02 12.71
CA GLU A 34 -3.94 -5.02 13.19
C GLU A 34 -3.71 -3.93 12.14
N VAL A 35 -3.69 -2.69 12.63
CA VAL A 35 -3.31 -1.51 11.86
C VAL A 35 -2.29 -0.73 12.68
N LEU A 36 -1.08 -0.63 12.16
CA LEU A 36 0.05 0.06 12.78
C LEU A 36 0.65 1.02 11.75
N PHE A 37 0.92 2.25 12.15
CA PHE A 37 1.62 3.20 11.30
C PHE A 37 2.88 3.69 11.97
N ASN A 38 3.96 3.75 11.20
CA ASN A 38 5.24 4.24 11.70
C ASN A 38 5.20 5.76 11.91
N PRO A 39 6.15 6.32 12.66
CA PRO A 39 6.36 7.76 12.71
C PRO A 39 6.66 8.35 11.31
N PRO A 40 6.44 9.66 11.11
CA PRO A 40 6.81 10.39 9.90
C PRO A 40 8.25 10.14 9.41
N ALA A 41 8.43 10.07 8.09
CA ALA A 41 9.75 10.05 7.48
C ALA A 41 10.48 11.38 7.70
N ALA A 42 11.77 11.34 8.02
CA ALA A 42 12.58 12.56 8.04
C ALA A 42 12.90 13.01 6.61
N GLU A 43 13.15 14.30 6.42
CA GLU A 43 13.48 14.86 5.09
C GLU A 43 14.72 14.19 4.47
N LYS A 44 15.70 13.80 5.29
CA LYS A 44 16.89 13.07 4.86
C LYS A 44 16.56 11.69 4.26
N ASP A 45 15.50 11.05 4.75
CA ASP A 45 15.11 9.72 4.28
C ASP A 45 14.41 9.85 2.94
N LEU A 46 13.46 10.78 2.81
CA LEU A 46 12.79 11.07 1.54
C LEU A 46 13.76 11.39 0.39
N LYS A 47 14.88 12.07 0.69
CA LYS A 47 15.95 12.38 -0.29
C LYS A 47 16.71 11.14 -0.80
N LYS A 48 16.58 9.99 -0.15
CA LYS A 48 17.19 8.72 -0.61
C LYS A 48 16.45 8.13 -1.81
N LEU A 49 15.16 8.46 -1.98
CA LEU A 49 14.34 7.95 -3.09
C LEU A 49 14.85 8.52 -4.42
N PRO A 50 15.33 7.69 -5.37
CA PRO A 50 16.01 8.17 -6.57
C PRO A 50 15.05 8.49 -7.73
N PHE A 51 13.77 8.74 -7.44
CA PHE A 51 12.73 9.02 -8.43
C PHE A 51 11.85 10.20 -8.00
N ASN A 52 11.06 10.71 -8.94
CA ASN A 52 10.07 11.74 -8.64
C ASN A 52 8.88 11.10 -7.91
N VAL A 53 8.90 11.15 -6.58
CA VAL A 53 7.85 10.57 -5.73
C VAL A 53 6.51 11.27 -5.99
N PRO A 54 5.44 10.53 -6.31
CA PRO A 54 4.10 11.12 -6.43
C PRO A 54 3.67 11.83 -5.14
N LYS A 55 3.01 12.99 -5.28
CA LYS A 55 2.76 13.91 -4.15
C LYS A 55 1.94 13.30 -3.02
N ASP A 56 0.96 12.48 -3.35
CA ASP A 56 0.08 11.81 -2.38
C ASP A 56 0.81 10.67 -1.64
N TYR A 57 1.69 9.93 -2.32
CA TYR A 57 2.57 8.96 -1.67
C TYR A 57 3.63 9.65 -0.79
N GLU A 58 4.23 10.76 -1.26
CA GLU A 58 5.14 11.56 -0.43
C GLU A 58 4.43 12.13 0.80
N GLU A 59 3.17 12.58 0.67
CA GLU A 59 2.37 13.03 1.81
C GLU A 59 2.15 11.90 2.81
N PHE A 60 1.85 10.67 2.35
CA PHE A 60 1.77 9.51 3.22
C PHE A 60 3.08 9.30 3.99
N LEU A 61 4.23 9.26 3.32
CA LEU A 61 5.53 9.06 3.98
C LEU A 61 5.85 10.16 5.01
N ARG A 62 5.44 11.41 4.75
CA ARG A 62 5.57 12.54 5.69
C ARG A 62 4.63 12.46 6.89
N LEU A 63 3.61 11.61 6.85
CA LEU A 63 2.74 11.31 7.99
C LEU A 63 3.19 10.03 8.68
N HIS A 64 3.56 9.01 7.89
CA HIS A 64 3.89 7.65 8.30
C HIS A 64 4.92 7.04 7.35
N ASN A 65 6.12 6.80 7.84
CA ASN A 65 7.18 6.12 7.09
C ASN A 65 6.92 4.61 7.06
N GLY A 66 5.92 4.19 6.29
CA GLY A 66 5.47 2.81 6.27
C GLY A 66 4.53 2.45 7.43
N GLY A 67 4.23 1.16 7.55
CA GLY A 67 3.30 0.61 8.52
C GLY A 67 2.81 -0.78 8.13
N LEU A 68 1.84 -1.29 8.87
CA LEU A 68 1.19 -2.57 8.66
C LEU A 68 -0.31 -2.35 8.68
N ILE A 69 -1.02 -2.79 7.64
CA ILE A 69 -2.48 -2.67 7.55
C ILE A 69 -3.12 -4.04 7.31
N PHE A 70 -4.28 -4.25 7.94
CA PHE A 70 -5.11 -5.45 7.75
C PHE A 70 -4.40 -6.78 8.07
N ASN A 71 -3.45 -6.78 9.00
CA ASN A 71 -2.70 -7.97 9.38
C ASN A 71 -3.47 -8.79 10.42
N HIS A 72 -3.66 -10.10 10.21
CA HIS A 72 -4.28 -10.93 11.24
C HIS A 72 -3.32 -11.06 12.45
N PRO A 73 -3.77 -10.78 13.69
CA PRO A 73 -2.90 -10.74 14.87
C PRO A 73 -2.19 -12.07 15.16
N GLU A 74 -2.79 -13.20 14.76
CA GLU A 74 -2.22 -14.53 14.98
C GLU A 74 -1.57 -15.16 13.74
N TYR A 75 -2.02 -14.76 12.53
CA TYR A 75 -1.71 -15.49 11.29
C TYR A 75 -0.98 -14.64 10.26
N GLY A 76 -0.88 -13.32 10.49
CA GLY A 76 -0.28 -12.41 9.54
C GLY A 76 -1.18 -12.15 8.33
N GLY A 77 -0.57 -12.04 7.14
CA GLY A 77 -1.28 -11.96 5.86
C GLY A 77 -1.82 -10.58 5.48
N GLY A 78 -1.47 -9.53 6.24
CA GLY A 78 -1.81 -8.15 5.88
C GLY A 78 -0.91 -7.56 4.80
N PHE A 79 -0.97 -6.23 4.68
CA PHE A 79 -0.10 -5.43 3.82
C PHE A 79 0.92 -4.67 4.67
N GLU A 80 2.19 -4.99 4.47
CA GLU A 80 3.31 -4.20 4.96
C GLU A 80 3.57 -3.05 3.99
N LEU A 81 3.31 -1.82 4.44
CA LEU A 81 3.66 -0.60 3.74
C LEU A 81 5.10 -0.26 4.07
N PHE A 82 5.96 -0.21 3.06
CA PHE A 82 7.39 -0.06 3.27
C PHE A 82 7.77 1.33 3.75
N THR A 83 8.73 1.37 4.68
CA THR A 83 9.57 2.52 4.95
C THR A 83 10.38 2.89 3.71
N VAL A 84 10.91 4.11 3.67
CA VAL A 84 11.82 4.52 2.59
C VAL A 84 13.02 3.57 2.45
N ASP A 85 13.58 3.07 3.54
CA ASP A 85 14.73 2.16 3.48
C ASP A 85 14.31 0.78 2.93
N GLU A 86 13.17 0.24 3.37
CA GLU A 86 12.61 -1.02 2.84
C GLU A 86 12.26 -0.92 1.34
N VAL A 87 11.75 0.23 0.86
CA VAL A 87 11.56 0.46 -0.59
C VAL A 87 12.86 0.22 -1.36
N LEU A 88 13.99 0.74 -0.86
CA LEU A 88 15.29 0.62 -1.51
C LEU A 88 15.85 -0.80 -1.39
N GLU A 89 15.64 -1.45 -0.25
CA GLU A 89 16.04 -2.84 -0.01
C GLU A 89 15.28 -3.80 -0.93
N HIS A 90 13.96 -3.70 -1.00
CA HIS A 90 13.12 -4.53 -1.86
C HIS A 90 13.38 -4.29 -3.35
N ARG A 91 13.66 -3.04 -3.74
CA ARG A 91 14.10 -2.69 -5.10
C ARG A 91 15.41 -3.38 -5.48
N ALA A 92 16.30 -3.63 -4.52
CA ALA A 92 17.62 -4.19 -4.75
C ALA A 92 17.69 -5.73 -4.70
N ILE A 93 16.56 -6.42 -4.46
CA ILE A 93 16.52 -7.88 -4.39
C ILE A 93 16.86 -8.47 -5.78
N PRO A 94 17.91 -9.29 -5.89
CA PRO A 94 18.26 -9.93 -7.16
C PRO A 94 17.13 -10.82 -7.69
N GLY A 95 16.89 -10.77 -9.00
CA GLY A 95 15.86 -11.57 -9.67
C GLY A 95 14.52 -10.84 -9.87
N TYR A 96 14.34 -9.67 -9.26
CA TYR A 96 13.27 -8.74 -9.62
C TYR A 96 13.87 -7.62 -10.48
N ASP A 97 13.89 -7.81 -11.79
CA ASP A 97 14.41 -6.83 -12.75
C ASP A 97 13.42 -5.68 -12.98
N TYR A 98 13.12 -4.92 -11.90
CA TYR A 98 12.23 -3.77 -11.95
C TYR A 98 12.69 -2.76 -13.00
N PRO A 99 11.78 -2.18 -13.81
CA PRO A 99 12.12 -1.02 -14.61
C PRO A 99 12.69 0.13 -13.77
N ASP A 100 13.50 1.01 -14.39
CA ASP A 100 14.28 2.04 -13.69
C ASP A 100 13.46 2.96 -12.76
N ASN A 101 12.19 3.20 -13.12
CA ASN A 101 11.29 4.08 -12.40
C ASN A 101 10.21 3.34 -11.58
N TRP A 102 10.35 2.03 -11.37
CA TRP A 102 9.40 1.19 -10.64
C TRP A 102 9.95 0.83 -9.27
N TYR A 103 9.20 1.15 -8.21
CA TYR A 103 9.64 0.92 -6.84
C TYR A 103 8.56 0.17 -6.07
N PRO A 104 8.85 -1.00 -5.49
CA PRO A 104 7.92 -1.66 -4.59
C PRO A 104 7.76 -0.80 -3.32
N ILE A 105 6.52 -0.53 -2.95
CA ILE A 105 6.16 0.32 -1.80
C ILE A 105 5.34 -0.40 -0.74
N ALA A 106 4.89 -1.62 -1.05
CA ALA A 106 4.25 -2.48 -0.09
C ALA A 106 4.33 -3.95 -0.53
N TYR A 107 4.19 -4.86 0.42
CA TYR A 107 4.10 -6.30 0.21
C TYR A 107 3.02 -6.92 1.08
N GLY A 108 2.28 -7.89 0.54
CA GLY A 108 1.24 -8.60 1.29
C GLY A 108 0.70 -9.82 0.56
N TYR A 109 -0.32 -10.46 1.14
CA TYR A 109 -1.08 -11.56 0.53
C TYR A 109 -0.24 -12.65 -0.14
N ASP A 110 0.81 -13.12 0.55
CA ASP A 110 1.66 -14.22 0.09
C ASP A 110 2.27 -14.03 -1.31
N GLY A 111 2.72 -12.80 -1.61
CA GLY A 111 3.52 -12.54 -2.81
C GLY A 111 3.16 -11.29 -3.59
N CYS A 112 2.21 -10.48 -3.13
CA CYS A 112 1.68 -9.34 -3.86
C CYS A 112 2.45 -8.06 -3.50
N TYR A 113 3.14 -7.48 -4.48
CA TYR A 113 3.79 -6.18 -4.37
C TYR A 113 2.91 -5.06 -4.91
N LEU A 114 2.76 -3.99 -4.14
CA LEU A 114 2.28 -2.71 -4.66
C LEU A 114 3.47 -1.90 -5.15
N ILE A 115 3.41 -1.44 -6.39
CA ILE A 115 4.53 -0.76 -7.05
C ILE A 115 4.10 0.65 -7.44
N VAL A 116 4.93 1.64 -7.07
CA VAL A 116 4.82 3.02 -7.52
C VAL A 116 5.69 3.26 -8.73
N THR A 117 5.20 4.10 -9.64
CA THR A 117 5.98 4.63 -10.74
C THR A 117 5.95 6.15 -10.75
N ASP A 118 6.95 6.79 -11.34
CA ASP A 118 7.00 8.25 -11.51
C ASP A 118 6.21 8.75 -12.74
N LYS A 119 5.57 7.83 -13.47
CA LYS A 119 4.85 8.12 -14.71
C LYS A 119 3.35 7.92 -14.55
N MET A 120 2.61 9.01 -14.74
CA MET A 120 1.16 8.97 -14.82
C MET A 120 0.70 8.26 -16.10
N VAL A 121 -0.15 7.23 -15.96
CA VAL A 121 -0.81 6.51 -17.05
C VAL A 121 -2.32 6.64 -16.88
N GLY A 122 -2.98 7.46 -17.70
CA GLY A 122 -4.39 7.78 -17.50
C GLY A 122 -4.64 8.41 -16.13
N ASN A 123 -5.39 7.72 -15.27
CA ASN A 123 -5.76 8.20 -13.92
C ASN A 123 -4.92 7.57 -12.79
N GLY A 124 -3.98 6.67 -13.09
CA GLY A 124 -3.12 6.06 -12.08
C GLY A 124 -1.63 6.02 -12.42
N TYR A 125 -0.83 5.66 -11.43
CA TYR A 125 0.59 5.35 -11.59
C TYR A 125 0.99 4.06 -10.85
N LEU A 126 0.02 3.40 -10.20
CA LEU A 126 0.23 2.18 -9.42
C LEU A 126 0.07 0.92 -10.25
N TYR A 127 0.88 -0.07 -9.88
CA TYR A 127 0.86 -1.42 -10.40
C TYR A 127 0.82 -2.42 -9.23
N VAL A 128 0.24 -3.59 -9.47
CA VAL A 128 0.25 -4.72 -8.53
C VAL A 128 0.89 -5.92 -9.22
N MET A 129 1.92 -6.48 -8.61
CA MET A 129 2.67 -7.62 -9.12
C MET A 129 2.59 -8.78 -8.13
N ASP A 130 2.08 -9.93 -8.56
CA ASP A 130 2.21 -11.17 -7.80
C ASP A 130 3.59 -11.80 -8.01
N THR A 131 4.11 -12.46 -6.99
CA THR A 131 5.42 -13.12 -7.04
C THR A 131 5.40 -14.24 -8.08
N GLY A 132 6.41 -14.25 -8.95
CA GLY A 132 6.52 -15.20 -10.07
C GLY A 132 5.90 -14.73 -11.39
N TYR A 133 5.25 -13.55 -11.41
CA TYR A 133 4.89 -12.87 -12.65
C TYR A 133 6.02 -11.97 -13.14
N ASN A 134 6.08 -11.78 -14.46
CA ASN A 134 7.07 -10.91 -15.10
C ASN A 134 6.47 -9.54 -15.39
N PHE A 135 7.32 -8.52 -15.59
CA PHE A 135 6.88 -7.15 -15.90
C PHE A 135 6.16 -6.98 -17.25
N GLU A 136 5.93 -8.07 -17.99
CA GLU A 136 5.21 -8.10 -19.27
C GLU A 136 3.70 -8.24 -19.11
N ASP A 137 3.21 -8.64 -17.94
CA ASP A 137 1.79 -8.79 -17.66
C ASP A 137 1.10 -7.45 -17.36
N ASN A 138 -0.21 -7.36 -17.63
CA ASN A 138 -0.98 -6.16 -17.31
C ASN A 138 -1.24 -6.04 -15.80
N MET A 139 -0.26 -5.49 -15.10
CA MET A 139 -0.26 -5.24 -13.66
C MET A 139 -0.85 -3.88 -13.27
N PHE A 140 -1.28 -3.08 -14.25
CA PHE A 140 -1.70 -1.71 -14.01
C PHE A 140 -3.08 -1.66 -13.34
N ILE A 141 -3.16 -1.05 -12.16
CA ILE A 141 -4.42 -0.97 -11.40
C ILE A 141 -5.16 0.36 -11.56
N GLY A 142 -4.63 1.31 -12.34
CA GLY A 142 -5.39 2.50 -12.71
C GLY A 142 -5.60 3.55 -11.62
N MET A 143 -4.82 3.50 -10.53
CA MET A 143 -5.04 4.34 -9.34
C MET A 143 -3.78 5.10 -8.88
N THR A 144 -4.01 6.18 -8.14
CA THR A 144 -3.01 6.85 -7.31
C THR A 144 -2.92 6.16 -5.93
N PHE A 145 -1.92 6.50 -5.13
CA PHE A 145 -1.77 5.97 -3.78
C PHE A 145 -2.93 6.35 -2.86
N GLU A 146 -3.42 7.59 -2.94
CA GLU A 146 -4.58 8.00 -2.14
C GLU A 146 -5.88 7.29 -2.53
N ASP A 147 -6.04 6.96 -3.82
CA ASP A 147 -7.18 6.19 -4.30
C ASP A 147 -7.11 4.73 -3.88
N TRP A 148 -5.93 4.12 -3.97
CA TRP A 148 -5.71 2.76 -3.50
C TRP A 148 -5.90 2.64 -1.99
N LEU A 149 -5.33 3.57 -1.21
CA LEU A 149 -5.41 3.56 0.24
C LEU A 149 -6.87 3.71 0.73
N GLU A 150 -7.65 4.60 0.12
CA GLU A 150 -9.07 4.71 0.44
C GLU A 150 -9.82 3.42 0.12
N LYS A 151 -9.61 2.85 -1.07
CA LYS A 151 -10.34 1.65 -1.50
C LYS A 151 -9.96 0.41 -0.71
N ILE A 152 -8.69 0.20 -0.36
CA ILE A 152 -8.29 -0.94 0.48
C ILE A 152 -8.91 -0.84 1.87
N ILE A 153 -9.11 0.39 2.39
CA ILE A 153 -9.79 0.60 3.67
C ILE A 153 -11.30 0.34 3.58
N ILE A 154 -11.95 0.77 2.51
CA ILE A 154 -13.37 0.48 2.25
C ILE A 154 -13.59 -1.03 2.05
N ALA A 155 -12.68 -1.67 1.32
CA ALA A 155 -12.67 -3.11 1.08
C ALA A 155 -12.21 -3.94 2.29
N GLN A 156 -11.92 -3.28 3.43
CA GLN A 156 -11.52 -3.94 4.67
C GLN A 156 -10.30 -4.87 4.53
N GLY A 157 -9.36 -4.46 3.66
CA GLY A 157 -8.19 -5.26 3.32
C GLY A 157 -8.37 -6.18 2.13
N SER A 158 -9.57 -6.49 1.64
CA SER A 158 -9.69 -7.40 0.49
C SER A 158 -9.03 -6.85 -0.78
N LYS A 159 -8.46 -7.73 -1.61
CA LYS A 159 -7.82 -7.42 -2.91
C LYS A 159 -8.83 -6.90 -3.94
N PHE A 160 -9.37 -5.71 -3.73
CA PHE A 160 -10.50 -5.17 -4.50
C PHE A 160 -10.22 -5.02 -6.00
N TRP A 161 -8.94 -4.95 -6.38
CA TRP A 161 -8.52 -4.90 -7.79
C TRP A 161 -8.78 -6.23 -8.54
N GLU A 162 -9.01 -7.34 -7.83
CA GLU A 162 -9.34 -8.64 -8.41
C GLU A 162 -10.86 -8.83 -8.64
N TRP A 163 -11.70 -7.93 -8.13
CA TRP A 163 -13.17 -8.08 -8.16
C TRP A 163 -13.81 -7.90 -9.55
N GLY A 164 -13.02 -7.63 -10.60
CA GLY A 164 -13.48 -7.65 -11.99
C GLY A 164 -14.43 -6.52 -12.41
N PHE A 165 -14.74 -5.57 -11.53
CA PHE A 165 -15.55 -4.40 -11.85
C PHE A 165 -14.85 -3.12 -11.38
N ILE A 166 -14.88 -2.07 -12.20
CA ILE A 166 -14.45 -0.73 -11.81
C ILE A 166 -15.40 -0.28 -10.68
N ILE A 167 -14.88 -0.17 -9.46
CA ILE A 167 -15.62 0.43 -8.35
C ILE A 167 -15.91 1.89 -8.75
N PRO A 168 -17.19 2.31 -8.88
CA PRO A 168 -17.56 3.65 -9.30
C PRO A 168 -16.98 4.76 -8.41
#